data_AF-A0A351MER7-F1
#
_entry.id   AF-A0A351MER7-F1
#
_cell.length_a   1.000
_cell.length_b   1.000
_cell.length_c   1.000
_cell.angle_alpha   90.00
_cell.angle_beta   90.00
_cell.angle_gamma   90.00
#
_symmetry.space_group_name_H-M   'P 1'
#
loop_
_entity.id
_entity.type
_entity.pdbx_description
1 polymer ?
#
loop_
_entity_poly.entity_id
_entity_poly.type
_entity_poly.pdbx_seq_one_letter_code
_entity_poly.pdbx_strand_id
1 'polypeptide(L)' 'SLFDDYTLGASADLGSTRIAGHTLRASANYKTDIHHEIDNDGALRERMQDETWGVAVEDRYQLAQAWTVAA' A
#
# COMPACT_ATOMS: atom_id res chain seq x y z
N SER A 1 -20.22 21.33 13.40
CA SER A 1 -19.67 19.98 13.33
C SER A 1 -18.19 20.02 13.67
N LEU A 2 -17.70 19.01 14.38
CA LEU A 2 -16.29 18.64 14.50
C LEU A 2 -15.99 17.55 13.47
N PHE A 3 -14.76 17.51 12.97
CA PHE A 3 -14.26 16.48 12.05
C PHE A 3 -13.15 15.69 12.74
N ASP A 4 -13.25 14.37 12.72
CA ASP A 4 -12.22 13.43 13.21
C ASP A 4 -11.86 12.46 12.09
N ASP A 5 -10.83 12.84 11.34
CA ASP A 5 -10.41 12.14 10.13
C ASP A 5 -9.05 11.51 10.34
N TYR A 6 -8.93 10.21 10.05
CA TYR A 6 -7.67 9.50 10.16
C TYR A 6 -7.53 8.39 9.13
N THR A 7 -6.27 8.10 8.80
CA THR A 7 -5.88 7.08 7.84
C THR A 7 -5.02 6.04 8.54
N LEU A 8 -5.30 4.76 8.29
CA LEU A 8 -4.48 3.64 8.72
C LEU A 8 -3.96 2.88 7.49
N GLY A 9 -2.77 2.30 7.60
CA GLY A 9 -2.21 1.51 6.51
C GLY A 9 -1.16 0.53 6.98
N ALA A 10 -0.95 -0.50 6.16
CA ALA A 10 0.06 -1.54 6.36
C ALA A 10 0.64 -1.96 5.02
N SER A 11 1.93 -2.29 5.01
CA SER A 11 2.61 -2.84 3.85
C SER A 11 3.55 -3.98 4.23
N ALA A 12 3.67 -4.95 3.34
CA ALA A 12 4.61 -6.05 3.44
C ALA A 12 5.35 -6.22 2.11
N ASP A 13 6.67 -6.39 2.21
CA ASP A 13 7.56 -6.57 1.07
C ASP A 13 8.39 -7.83 1.24
N LEU A 14 8.50 -8.61 0.17
CA LEU A 14 9.33 -9.79 0.09
C LEU A 14 10.25 -9.70 -1.14
N GLY A 15 11.55 -9.95 -0.94
CA GLY A 15 12.55 -9.94 -2.01
C GLY A 15 13.30 -11.26 -2.10
N SER A 16 13.71 -11.65 -3.31
CA SER A 16 14.53 -12.84 -3.54
C SER A 16 15.52 -12.67 -4.69
N THR A 17 16.74 -13.17 -4.48
CA THR A 17 17.83 -13.22 -5.47
C THR A 17 18.28 -14.66 -5.76
N ARG A 18 17.45 -15.65 -5.43
CA ARG A 18 17.81 -17.08 -5.52
C ARG A 18 17.93 -17.58 -6.96
N ILE A 19 17.37 -16.85 -7.93
CA ILE A 19 17.45 -17.17 -9.35
C ILE A 19 18.58 -16.32 -9.93
N ALA A 20 19.59 -16.97 -10.51
CA ALA A 20 20.75 -16.29 -11.05
C ALA A 20 20.35 -15.27 -12.12
N GLY A 21 20.85 -14.05 -11.99
CA GLY A 21 20.52 -12.94 -12.89
C GLY A 21 19.16 -12.29 -12.64
N HIS A 22 18.33 -12.81 -11.73
CA HIS A 22 17.02 -12.24 -11.40
C HIS A 22 16.97 -11.70 -9.97
N THR A 23 16.27 -10.58 -9.81
CA THR A 23 15.84 -10.08 -8.50
C THR A 23 14.32 -9.92 -8.53
N LEU A 24 13.64 -10.79 -7.78
CA LEU A 24 12.20 -10.78 -7.66
C LEU A 24 11.79 -10.00 -6.41
N ARG A 25 10.75 -9.18 -6.54
CA ARG A 25 10.11 -8.51 -5.40
C ARG A 25 8.60 -8.68 -5.49
N ALA A 26 7.97 -8.93 -4.35
CA ALA A 26 6.53 -8.90 -4.21
C ALA A 26 6.15 -7.94 -3.08
N SER A 27 5.08 -7.18 -3.29
CA SER A 27 4.59 -6.18 -2.34
C SER A 27 3.09 -6.33 -2.16
N ALA A 28 2.62 -6.18 -0.93
CA ALA A 28 1.21 -6.10 -0.59
C ALA A 28 0.99 -4.87 0.30
N ASN A 29 -0.06 -4.11 0.02
CA ASN A 29 -0.36 -2.86 0.68
C ASN A 29 -1.86 -2.76 0.97
N TYR A 30 -2.17 -2.21 2.14
CA TYR A 30 -3.51 -1.91 2.59
C TYR A 30 -3.56 -0.48 3.13
N LYS A 31 -4.61 0.25 2.80
CA LYS A 31 -4.92 1.58 3.29
C LYS A 31 -6.41 1.67 3.59
N THR A 32 -6.76 2.35 4.68
CA THR A 32 -8.14 2.74 4.97
C THR A 32 -8.18 4.20 5.41
N ASP A 33 -9.15 4.93 4.91
CA ASP A 33 -9.44 6.31 5.30
C ASP A 33 -10.79 6.35 6.02
N ILE A 34 -10.82 6.97 7.20
CA ILE A 34 -12.00 7.07 8.04
C ILE A 34 -12.30 8.55 8.25
N HIS A 35 -13.53 8.96 7.91
CA HIS A 35 -14.05 10.31 8.10
C HIS A 35 -15.23 10.27 9.07
N HIS A 36 -15.12 10.99 10.19
CA HIS A 36 -16.22 11.17 11.15
C HIS A 36 -16.66 12.63 11.17
N GLU A 37 -17.94 12.88 10.86
CA GLU A 37 -18.59 14.15 11.19
C GLU A 37 -19.30 14.00 12.54
N ILE A 38 -18.95 14.86 13.50
CA ILE A 38 -19.52 14.91 14.84
C ILE A 38 -20.31 16.21 14.99
N ASP A 39 -21.55 16.15 15.45
CA ASP A 39 -22.36 17.33 15.75
C ASP A 39 -21.84 18.10 16.97
N ASN A 40 -22.29 19.34 17.15
CA ASN A 40 -21.80 20.21 18.24
C ASN A 40 -22.17 19.72 19.66
N ASP A 41 -23.08 18.74 19.76
CA ASP A 41 -23.48 18.07 21.00
C ASP A 41 -22.67 16.78 21.27
N GLY A 42 -21.72 16.45 20.37
CA GLY A 42 -20.88 15.26 20.46
C GLY A 42 -21.48 14.00 19.82
N ALA A 43 -22.65 14.08 19.19
CA ALA A 43 -23.24 12.95 18.47
C ALA A 43 -22.53 12.69 17.13
N LEU A 44 -22.26 11.42 16.81
CA LEU A 44 -21.75 11.06 15.48
C LEU A 44 -22.84 11.25 14.44
N ARG A 45 -22.61 12.16 13.49
CA ARG A 45 -23.54 12.54 12.43
C ARG A 45 -23.31 11.73 11.16
N GLU A 46 -22.05 11.55 10.77
CA GLU A 46 -21.70 10.80 9.57
C GLU A 46 -20.41 10.02 9.79
N ARG A 47 -20.35 8.80 9.24
CA ARG A 47 -19.13 8.01 9.17
C ARG A 47 -18.97 7.49 7.75
N MET A 48 -17.91 7.92 7.08
CA MET A 48 -17.48 7.35 5.81
C MET A 48 -16.19 6.58 6.00
N GLN A 49 -16.07 5.46 5.30
CA GLN A 49 -14.87 4.63 5.29
C GLN A 49 -14.59 4.18 3.87
N ASP A 50 -13.36 4.38 3.43
CA ASP A 50 -12.85 3.84 2.16
C ASP A 50 -11.65 2.93 2.43
N GLU A 51 -11.49 1.92 1.58
CA GLU A 51 -10.45 0.90 1.71
C GLU A 51 -9.79 0.65 0.36
N THR A 52 -8.46 0.63 0.36
CA THR A 52 -7.65 0.33 -0.82
C THR A 52 -6.70 -0.81 -0.51
N TRP A 53 -6.75 -1.83 -1.36
CA TRP A 53 -5.80 -2.95 -1.36
C TRP A 53 -4.97 -2.91 -2.64
N GLY A 54 -3.67 -3.19 -2.52
CA GLY A 54 -2.77 -3.27 -3.65
C GLY A 54 -1.80 -4.44 -3.51
N VAL A 55 -1.54 -5.11 -4.63
CA VAL A 55 -0.49 -6.12 -4.74
C VAL A 55 0.35 -5.83 -5.98
N ALA A 56 1.65 -6.09 -5.88
CA ALA A 56 2.59 -5.92 -6.98
C ALA A 56 3.62 -7.05 -6.97
N VAL A 57 4.11 -7.41 -8.16
CA VAL A 57 5.25 -8.30 -8.36
C VAL A 57 6.14 -7.63 -9.40
N GLU A 58 7.43 -7.54 -9.10
CA GLU A 58 8.46 -6.97 -9.95
C GLU A 58 9.56 -8.02 -10.18
N ASP A 59 10.05 -8.13 -11.43
CA ASP A 59 11.27 -8.85 -11.77
C ASP A 59 12.30 -7.90 -12.38
N ARG A 60 13.53 -7.97 -11.88
CA ARG A 60 14.69 -7.34 -12.52
C ARG A 60 15.63 -8.41 -13.03
N TYR A 61 15.80 -8.46 -14.34
CA TYR A 61 16.68 -9.39 -15.01
C TYR A 61 17.95 -8.71 -15.54
N GLN A 62 19.10 -9.17 -15.07
CA GLN A 62 20.42 -8.72 -15.53
C GLN A 62 20.88 -9.57 -16.72
N LEU A 63 20.78 -8.99 -17.92
CA LEU A 63 21.19 -9.60 -19.19
C LEU A 63 22.72 -9.70 -19.32
N ALA A 64 23.42 -8.69 -18.82
CA ALA A 64 24.87 -8.59 -18.79
C ALA A 64 25.31 -7.58 -17.74
N GLN A 65 26.61 -7.45 -17.49
CA GLN A 65 27.13 -6.58 -16.44
C GLN A 65 26.59 -5.13 -16.52
N ALA A 66 26.38 -4.62 -17.74
CA ALA A 66 25.89 -3.26 -17.97
C ALA A 66 24.39 -3.15 -18.33
N TRP A 67 23.65 -4.27 -18.42
CA TRP A 67 22.29 -4.28 -18.96
C TRP A 67 21.32 -5.00 -18.04
N THR A 68 20.28 -4.29 -17.58
CA THR A 68 19.19 -4.81 -16.76
C THR A 68 17.85 -4.37 -17.34
N VAL A 69 16.87 -5.28 -17.35
CA VAL A 69 15.47 -5.00 -17.71
C VAL A 69 14.61 -5.25 -16.48
N ALA A 70 13.58 -4.42 -16.28
CA ALA A 70 12.63 -4.55 -15.18
C ALA A 70 11.19 -4.60 -15.71
N ALA A 71 10.36 -5.42 -15.08
CA ALA A 71 8.93 -5.56 -15.36
C ALA A 71 8.14 -5.66 -14.06
#